data_AF-A0A257JVA5-F1
#
_entry.id   AF-A0A257JVA5-F1
#
_cell.length_a   1.000
_cell.length_b   1.000
_cell.length_c   1.000
_cell.angle_alpha   90.00
_cell.angle_beta   90.00
_cell.angle_gamma   90.00
#
_symmetry.space_group_name_H-M   'P 1'
#
loop_
_entity.id
_entity.type
_entity.pdbx_description
1 polymer ?
#
loop_
_entity_poly.entity_id
_entity_poly.type
_entity_poly.pdbx_seq_one_letter_code
_entity_poly.pdbx_strand_id
1 'polypeptide(L)'
;MPPRPASIKVRALQWLAQREHSRDEMRDKLLRLLRRTEAVQAALAAAADDEPIDVASASPQTDPAAEVETLLQWLEVRRYLSEARFVESRVNARQARYGNQRIRQELKQHGVTLDAETQQSLARSEYDRALVVWRKKFGAPGEDAGARVRQMRFLAGRGFSADVVRRVVQSRSQDGVSDFDTDPA
;
A
#
# COMPACT_ATOMS: atom_id res chain seq x y z
N MET A 1 7.96 24.42 32.93
CA MET A 1 8.02 22.97 32.68
C MET A 1 8.12 22.77 31.17
N PRO A 2 9.21 22.22 30.62
CA PRO A 2 9.27 21.94 29.18
C PRO A 2 8.13 20.98 28.81
N PRO A 3 7.50 21.13 27.62
CA PRO A 3 6.45 20.21 27.21
C PRO A 3 7.03 18.80 27.21
N ARG A 4 6.41 17.89 27.98
CA ARG A 4 6.76 16.47 27.92
C ARG A 4 6.68 16.05 26.44
N PRO A 5 7.72 15.41 25.86
CA PRO A 5 7.63 14.93 24.50
C PRO A 5 6.35 14.11 24.37
N ALA A 6 5.58 14.35 23.32
CA ALA A 6 4.34 13.61 23.08
C ALA A 6 4.67 12.11 23.19
N SER A 7 4.02 11.43 24.14
CA SER A 7 4.17 9.98 24.31
C SER A 7 4.08 9.30 22.95
N ILE A 8 4.91 8.29 22.70
CA ILE A 8 4.93 7.52 21.45
C ILE A 8 3.50 7.07 21.04
N LYS A 9 2.66 6.77 22.02
CA LYS A 9 1.23 6.50 21.87
C LYS A 9 0.43 7.65 21.26
N VAL A 10 0.62 8.88 21.76
CA VAL A 10 -0.04 10.07 21.21
C VAL A 10 0.35 10.26 19.75
N ARG A 11 1.64 10.05 19.42
CA ARG A 11 2.10 10.15 18.04
C ARG A 11 1.47 9.06 17.15
N ALA A 12 1.38 7.83 17.64
CA ALA A 12 0.72 6.74 16.91
C ALA A 12 -0.75 7.09 16.59
N LEU A 13 -1.50 7.58 17.59
CA LEU A 13 -2.90 8.00 17.41
C LEU A 13 -3.04 9.16 16.41
N GLN A 14 -2.12 10.13 16.43
CA GLN A 14 -2.10 11.22 15.45
C GLN A 14 -1.91 10.70 14.01
N TRP A 15 -1.03 9.72 13.79
CA TRP A 15 -0.86 9.13 12.46
C TRP A 15 -2.11 8.36 12.03
N LEU A 16 -2.68 7.56 12.92
CA LEU A 16 -3.89 6.78 12.62
C LEU A 16 -5.11 7.66 12.34
N ALA A 17 -5.18 8.86 12.94
CA ALA A 17 -6.23 9.83 12.65
C ALA A 17 -6.15 10.41 11.23
N GLN A 18 -5.00 10.34 10.57
CA GLN A 18 -4.80 10.90 9.22
C GLN A 18 -5.10 9.89 8.11
N ARG A 19 -4.74 8.62 8.31
CA ARG A 19 -4.92 7.55 7.34
C ARG A 19 -4.75 6.16 7.97
N GLU A 20 -5.22 5.15 7.24
CA GLU A 20 -4.92 3.75 7.55
C GLU A 20 -3.43 3.45 7.36
N HIS A 21 -2.88 2.64 8.26
CA HIS A 21 -1.49 2.20 8.28
C HIS A 21 -1.43 0.67 8.40
N SER A 22 -0.43 0.03 7.77
CA SER A 22 -0.13 -1.37 8.09
C SER A 22 0.59 -1.46 9.43
N ARG A 23 0.58 -2.65 10.04
CA ARG A 23 1.32 -2.91 11.27
C ARG A 23 2.81 -2.63 11.08
N ASP A 24 3.38 -3.08 9.97
CA ASP A 24 4.79 -2.87 9.64
C ASP A 24 5.13 -1.40 9.43
N GLU A 25 4.28 -0.65 8.72
CA GLU A 25 4.48 0.79 8.55
C GLU A 25 4.44 1.53 9.90
N MET A 26 3.50 1.16 10.77
CA MET A 26 3.39 1.76 12.10
C MET A 26 4.62 1.41 12.96
N ARG A 27 5.05 0.15 12.98
CA ARG A 27 6.26 -0.32 13.66
C ARG A 27 7.49 0.50 13.25
N ASP A 28 7.74 0.60 11.95
CA ASP A 28 8.91 1.29 11.41
C ASP A 28 8.93 2.78 11.78
N LYS A 29 7.76 3.43 11.76
CA LYS A 29 7.63 4.83 12.16
C LYS A 29 7.89 5.03 13.65
N LEU A 30 7.36 4.15 14.50
CA LEU A 30 7.53 4.22 15.95
C LEU A 30 8.99 3.98 16.35
N LEU A 31 9.62 2.95 15.80
CA LEU A 31 11.06 2.67 16.03
C LEU A 31 11.94 3.82 15.54
N ARG A 32 11.64 4.40 14.39
CA ARG A 32 12.37 5.56 13.88
C ARG A 32 12.20 6.78 14.79
N LEU A 33 11.02 6.98 15.37
CA LEU A 33 10.77 8.04 16.32
C LEU A 33 11.59 7.84 17.59
N LEU A 34 11.55 6.63 18.18
CA LEU A 34 12.29 6.30 19.40
C LEU A 34 13.79 6.54 19.22
N ARG A 35 14.39 5.99 18.16
CA ARG A 35 15.81 6.21 17.82
C ARG A 35 16.16 7.69 17.71
N ARG A 36 15.27 8.51 17.13
CA ARG A 36 15.48 9.95 17.00
C ARG A 36 15.43 10.64 18.38
N THR A 37 14.49 10.28 19.23
CA THR A 37 14.41 10.83 20.60
C THR A 37 15.61 10.45 21.45
N GLU A 38 16.06 9.19 21.38
CA GLU A 38 17.26 8.73 22.07
C GLU A 38 18.51 9.49 21.61
N ALA A 39 18.68 9.69 20.30
CA ALA A 39 19.79 10.46 19.76
C ALA A 39 19.79 11.93 20.25
N VAL A 40 18.61 12.56 20.32
CA VAL A 40 18.47 13.92 20.87
C VAL A 40 18.78 13.95 22.36
N GLN A 41 18.31 12.97 23.14
CA GLN A 41 18.61 12.88 24.56
C GLN A 41 20.10 12.66 24.83
N ALA A 42 20.75 11.76 24.08
CA ALA A 42 22.19 11.53 24.19
C ALA A 42 23.00 12.78 23.86
N ALA A 43 22.61 13.54 22.83
CA ALA A 43 23.26 14.81 22.49
C ALA A 43 23.09 15.88 23.58
N LEU A 44 21.91 15.97 24.21
CA LEU A 44 21.65 16.88 25.33
C LEU A 44 22.45 16.48 26.57
N ALA A 45 22.54 15.18 26.86
CA ALA A 45 23.33 14.66 27.98
C ALA A 45 24.83 14.91 27.79
N ALA A 46 25.35 14.70 26.57
CA ALA A 46 26.75 14.99 26.25
C ALA A 46 27.10 16.49 26.29
N ALA A 47 26.11 17.37 26.16
CA ALA A 47 26.28 18.83 26.24
C ALA A 47 26.11 19.39 27.67
N ALA A 48 25.71 18.56 28.64
CA ALA A 48 25.63 18.95 30.04
C ALA A 48 26.98 18.68 30.72
N ASP A 49 27.81 19.72 30.87
CA ASP A 49 29.14 19.67 31.52
C ASP A 49 29.06 19.54 33.06
N ASP A 50 28.41 18.51 33.63
CA ASP A 50 28.42 18.34 35.10
C ASP A 50 28.53 16.88 35.59
N GLU A 51 29.22 16.77 36.74
CA GLU A 51 29.62 15.57 37.48
C GLU A 51 28.50 14.54 37.72
N PRO A 52 28.86 13.25 37.94
CA PRO A 52 27.91 12.16 37.97
C PRO A 52 27.02 12.25 39.21
N ILE A 53 25.78 12.71 39.03
CA ILE A 53 24.73 12.46 40.00
C ILE A 53 24.45 10.95 39.95
N ASP A 54 24.78 10.25 41.03
CA ASP A 54 24.41 8.85 41.29
C ASP A 54 22.88 8.71 41.37
N VAL A 55 22.23 8.71 40.21
CA VAL A 55 20.86 8.27 40.04
C VAL A 55 20.86 6.78 39.79
N ALA A 56 21.14 6.03 40.85
CA ALA A 56 20.72 4.63 41.00
C ALA A 56 19.18 4.54 40.98
N SER A 57 18.60 4.78 39.82
CA SER A 57 17.27 4.34 39.39
C SER A 57 17.30 4.29 37.87
N ALA A 58 18.20 3.46 37.33
CA ALA A 58 18.02 2.91 35.99
C ALA A 58 16.70 2.16 36.00
N SER A 59 15.62 2.87 35.67
CA SER A 59 14.36 2.28 35.26
C SER A 59 14.72 1.20 34.25
N PRO A 60 14.17 -0.03 34.34
CA PRO A 60 14.58 -1.10 33.45
C PRO A 60 14.53 -0.57 32.02
N GLN A 61 15.70 -0.47 31.38
CA GLN A 61 15.84 -0.04 29.99
C GLN A 61 14.98 -1.02 29.18
N THR A 62 13.74 -0.62 28.93
CA THR A 62 12.79 -1.46 28.22
C THR A 62 13.27 -1.44 26.78
N ASP A 63 13.48 -2.63 26.22
CA ASP A 63 13.85 -2.76 24.81
C ASP A 63 12.85 -1.95 23.95
N PRO A 64 13.31 -0.95 23.19
CA PRO A 64 12.45 -0.12 22.34
C PRO A 64 11.59 -0.95 21.40
N ALA A 65 12.08 -2.11 20.94
CA ALA A 65 11.30 -3.02 20.12
C ALA A 65 10.13 -3.63 20.90
N ALA A 66 10.36 -4.08 22.13
CA ALA A 66 9.32 -4.63 23.00
C ALA A 66 8.26 -3.59 23.38
N GLU A 67 8.66 -2.34 23.63
CA GLU A 67 7.73 -1.22 23.87
C GLU A 67 6.82 -1.00 22.65
N VAL A 68 7.40 -0.98 21.45
CA VAL A 68 6.65 -0.82 20.20
C VAL A 68 5.68 -1.97 19.97
N GLU A 69 6.11 -3.22 20.15
CA GLU A 69 5.22 -4.38 19.99
C GLU A 69 4.04 -4.36 20.97
N THR A 70 4.30 -3.97 22.22
CA THR A 70 3.24 -3.80 23.24
C THR A 70 2.23 -2.73 22.83
N LEU A 71 2.71 -1.58 22.32
CA LEU A 71 1.85 -0.52 21.83
C LEU A 71 1.04 -0.95 20.60
N LEU A 72 1.66 -1.66 19.64
CA LEU A 72 0.98 -2.17 18.44
C LEU A 72 -0.15 -3.13 18.83
N GLN A 73 0.10 -4.05 19.75
CA GLN A 73 -0.93 -4.95 20.27
C GLN A 73 -2.09 -4.18 20.91
N TRP A 74 -1.78 -3.17 21.73
CA TRP A 74 -2.80 -2.31 22.34
C TRP A 74 -3.65 -1.57 21.29
N LEU A 75 -3.02 -1.09 20.20
CA LEU A 75 -3.70 -0.40 19.10
C LEU A 75 -4.65 -1.34 18.33
N GLU A 76 -4.25 -2.58 18.14
CA GLU A 76 -5.08 -3.60 17.47
C GLU A 76 -6.25 -4.06 18.32
N VAL A 77 -6.01 -4.36 19.61
CA VAL A 77 -7.06 -4.76 20.56
C VAL A 77 -8.15 -3.69 20.66
N ARG A 78 -7.75 -2.41 20.63
CA ARG A 78 -8.68 -1.27 20.62
C ARG A 78 -9.20 -0.90 19.23
N ARG A 79 -8.86 -1.69 18.21
CA ARG A 79 -9.29 -1.53 16.82
C ARG A 79 -8.85 -0.21 16.17
N TYR A 80 -7.90 0.52 16.75
CA TYR A 80 -7.30 1.71 16.14
C TYR A 80 -6.42 1.34 14.93
N LEU A 81 -5.72 0.22 15.01
CA LEU A 81 -4.96 -0.38 13.91
C LEU A 81 -5.71 -1.61 13.40
N SER A 82 -5.89 -1.73 12.08
CA SER A 82 -6.56 -2.87 11.47
C SER A 82 -5.98 -3.16 10.09
N GLU A 83 -5.42 -4.37 9.95
CA GLU A 83 -4.90 -4.85 8.67
C GLU A 83 -5.99 -4.88 7.58
N ALA A 84 -7.19 -5.37 7.91
CA ALA A 84 -8.30 -5.44 6.97
C ALA A 84 -8.68 -4.06 6.40
N ARG A 85 -8.81 -3.04 7.26
CA ARG A 85 -9.11 -1.66 6.82
C ARG A 85 -7.99 -1.09 5.96
N PHE A 86 -6.73 -1.37 6.32
CA PHE A 86 -5.59 -0.96 5.51
C PHE A 86 -5.63 -1.57 4.11
N VAL A 87 -5.86 -2.89 4.02
CA VAL A 87 -5.97 -3.61 2.74
C VAL A 87 -7.11 -3.03 1.90
N GLU A 88 -8.31 -2.92 2.46
CA GLU A 88 -9.49 -2.38 1.77
C GLU A 88 -9.24 -0.96 1.24
N SER A 89 -8.75 -0.06 2.11
CA SER A 89 -8.41 1.32 1.73
C SER A 89 -7.41 1.36 0.58
N ARG A 90 -6.38 0.50 0.63
CA ARG A 90 -5.34 0.46 -0.40
C ARG A 90 -5.86 -0.08 -1.72
N VAL A 91 -6.67 -1.14 -1.69
CA VAL A 91 -7.34 -1.69 -2.86
C VAL A 91 -8.22 -0.62 -3.51
N ASN A 92 -9.10 0.02 -2.73
CA ASN A 92 -10.00 1.05 -3.20
C ASN A 92 -9.26 2.23 -3.86
N ALA A 93 -8.15 2.67 -3.26
CA ALA A 93 -7.34 3.76 -3.78
C ALA A 93 -6.56 3.40 -5.08
N ARG A 94 -6.39 2.11 -5.40
CA ARG A 94 -5.51 1.66 -6.51
C ARG A 94 -6.27 1.02 -7.67
N GLN A 95 -7.35 0.29 -7.38
CA GLN A 95 -8.01 -0.58 -8.37
C GLN A 95 -8.45 0.15 -9.64
N ALA A 96 -8.84 1.43 -9.54
CA ALA A 96 -9.26 2.22 -10.71
C ALA A 96 -8.14 2.51 -11.72
N ARG A 97 -6.87 2.39 -11.34
CA ARG A 97 -5.71 2.82 -12.15
C ARG A 97 -4.71 1.70 -12.42
N TYR A 98 -4.66 0.70 -11.55
CA TYR A 98 -3.66 -0.35 -11.54
C TYR A 98 -4.30 -1.72 -11.57
N GLY A 99 -3.60 -2.67 -12.20
CA GLY A 99 -4.00 -4.07 -12.22
C GLY A 99 -3.63 -4.80 -10.94
N ASN A 100 -4.12 -6.03 -10.82
CA ASN A 100 -4.06 -6.78 -9.57
C ASN A 100 -2.63 -7.13 -9.15
N GLN A 101 -1.71 -7.29 -10.10
CA GLN A 101 -0.31 -7.59 -9.79
C GLN A 101 0.37 -6.43 -9.06
N ARG A 102 0.10 -5.19 -9.49
CA ARG A 102 0.67 -3.99 -8.85
C ARG A 102 0.10 -3.80 -7.44
N ILE A 103 -1.20 -4.03 -7.27
CA ILE A 103 -1.87 -3.95 -5.97
C ILE A 103 -1.29 -4.97 -4.99
N ARG A 104 -1.16 -6.23 -5.41
CA ARG A 104 -0.55 -7.30 -4.59
C ARG A 104 0.89 -6.99 -4.22
N GLN A 105 1.69 -6.48 -5.16
CA GLN A 105 3.08 -6.10 -4.89
C GLN A 105 3.16 -4.98 -3.85
N GLU A 106 2.31 -3.96 -3.97
CA GLU A 106 2.26 -2.84 -3.02
C GLU A 106 1.85 -3.31 -1.61
N LEU A 107 0.83 -4.17 -1.51
CA LEU A 107 0.41 -4.76 -0.24
C LEU A 107 1.52 -5.60 0.40
N LYS A 108 2.22 -6.40 -0.39
CA LYS A 108 3.36 -7.21 0.09
C LYS A 108 4.49 -6.35 0.65
N GLN A 109 4.75 -5.16 0.08
CA GLN A 109 5.74 -4.22 0.62
C GLN A 109 5.35 -3.67 2.00
N HIS A 110 4.06 -3.71 2.34
CA HIS A 110 3.53 -3.30 3.63
C HIS A 110 3.32 -4.48 4.60
N GLY A 111 3.79 -5.68 4.24
CA GLY A 111 3.69 -6.89 5.06
C GLY A 111 2.34 -7.61 5.00
N VAL A 112 1.41 -7.13 4.16
CA VAL A 112 0.03 -7.62 4.14
C VAL A 112 -0.29 -8.34 2.84
N THR A 113 -1.28 -9.23 2.89
CA THR A 113 -1.75 -9.97 1.71
C THR A 113 -3.25 -9.82 1.53
N LEU A 114 -3.72 -10.06 0.31
CA LEU A 114 -5.15 -10.10 0.04
C LEU A 114 -5.71 -11.45 0.49
N ASP A 115 -6.86 -11.44 1.16
CA ASP A 115 -7.66 -12.63 1.37
C ASP A 115 -8.23 -13.18 0.05
N ALA A 116 -8.69 -14.43 0.06
CA ALA A 116 -9.17 -15.12 -1.13
C ALA A 116 -10.40 -14.45 -1.77
N GLU A 117 -11.30 -13.88 -0.97
CA GLU A 117 -12.52 -13.22 -1.44
C GLU A 117 -12.18 -11.93 -2.17
N THR A 118 -11.35 -11.08 -1.57
CA THR A 118 -10.87 -9.84 -2.18
C THR A 118 -10.08 -10.12 -3.45
N GLN A 119 -9.23 -11.16 -3.47
CA GLN A 119 -8.52 -11.58 -4.67
C GLN A 119 -9.48 -11.97 -5.80
N GLN A 120 -10.54 -12.72 -5.49
CA GLN A 120 -11.52 -13.15 -6.47
C GLN A 120 -12.37 -11.99 -7.00
N SER A 121 -12.82 -11.09 -6.12
CA SER A 121 -13.55 -9.88 -6.50
C SER A 121 -12.72 -9.00 -7.45
N LEU A 122 -11.45 -8.78 -7.13
CA LEU A 122 -10.52 -8.02 -7.96
C LEU A 122 -10.23 -8.69 -9.30
N ALA A 123 -10.19 -10.02 -9.35
CA ALA A 123 -9.99 -10.78 -10.59
C ALA A 123 -11.20 -10.65 -11.53
N ARG A 124 -12.43 -10.79 -11.00
CA ARG A 124 -13.68 -10.69 -11.79
C ARG A 124 -13.81 -9.35 -12.51
N SER A 125 -13.37 -8.27 -11.87
CA SER A 125 -13.51 -6.90 -12.36
C SER A 125 -12.24 -6.35 -13.04
N GLU A 126 -11.15 -7.12 -13.13
CA GLU A 126 -9.87 -6.64 -13.66
C GLU A 126 -9.97 -6.22 -15.12
N TYR A 127 -10.69 -6.98 -15.93
CA TYR A 127 -10.87 -6.73 -17.36
C TYR A 127 -11.56 -5.39 -17.63
N ASP A 128 -12.69 -5.13 -16.96
CA ASP A 128 -13.45 -3.90 -17.15
C ASP A 128 -12.65 -2.66 -16.72
N ARG A 129 -11.93 -2.76 -15.59
CA ARG A 129 -11.02 -1.68 -15.15
C ARG A 129 -9.90 -1.45 -16.15
N ALA A 130 -9.31 -2.52 -16.69
CA ALA A 130 -8.26 -2.42 -17.70
C ALA A 130 -8.77 -1.74 -18.98
N LEU A 131 -9.99 -2.09 -19.44
CA LEU A 131 -10.65 -1.44 -20.57
C LEU A 131 -10.84 0.06 -20.34
N VAL A 132 -11.31 0.48 -19.15
CA VAL A 132 -11.48 1.90 -18.83
C VAL A 132 -10.15 2.65 -18.89
N VAL A 133 -9.08 2.09 -18.28
CA VAL A 133 -7.74 2.69 -18.31
C VAL A 133 -7.19 2.76 -19.74
N TRP A 134 -7.39 1.71 -20.53
CA TRP A 134 -6.94 1.62 -21.91
C TRP A 134 -7.69 2.62 -22.81
N ARG A 135 -9.03 2.66 -22.75
CA ARG A 135 -9.87 3.58 -23.53
C ARG A 135 -9.50 5.04 -23.27
N LYS A 136 -9.26 5.41 -22.00
CA LYS A 136 -8.83 6.76 -21.63
C LYS A 136 -7.52 7.19 -22.29
N LYS A 137 -6.63 6.26 -22.64
CA LYS A 137 -5.35 6.58 -23.27
C LYS A 137 -5.35 6.42 -24.78
N PHE A 138 -5.95 5.36 -25.30
CA PHE A 138 -5.79 4.96 -26.69
C PHE A 138 -7.08 5.01 -27.51
N GLY A 139 -8.24 4.82 -26.88
CA GLY A 139 -9.54 4.80 -27.55
C GLY A 139 -9.82 3.60 -28.47
N ALA A 140 -8.83 3.13 -29.25
CA ALA A 140 -8.93 2.04 -30.21
C ALA A 140 -7.67 1.14 -30.23
N PRO A 141 -7.75 -0.10 -30.75
CA PRO A 141 -6.59 -0.97 -30.94
C PRO A 141 -5.54 -0.35 -31.86
N GLY A 142 -4.29 -0.73 -31.66
CA GLY A 142 -3.21 -0.29 -32.53
C GLY A 142 -3.37 -0.85 -33.95
N GLU A 143 -3.28 0.02 -34.94
CA GLU A 143 -3.42 -0.32 -36.37
C GLU A 143 -2.34 -1.33 -36.80
N ASP A 144 -1.09 -1.10 -36.38
CA ASP A 144 0.05 -2.00 -36.64
C ASP A 144 0.48 -2.82 -35.40
N ALA A 145 1.34 -3.81 -35.62
CA ALA A 145 1.87 -4.66 -34.55
C ALA A 145 2.66 -3.87 -33.48
N GLY A 146 3.41 -2.85 -33.89
CA GLY A 146 4.16 -1.99 -32.97
C GLY A 146 3.24 -1.17 -32.05
N ALA A 147 2.13 -0.65 -32.58
CA ALA A 147 1.10 0.07 -31.86
C ALA A 147 0.41 -0.84 -30.84
N ARG A 148 0.08 -2.08 -31.22
CA ARG A 148 -0.45 -3.08 -30.29
C ARG A 148 0.54 -3.40 -29.16
N VAL A 149 1.83 -3.58 -29.47
CA VAL A 149 2.88 -3.79 -28.46
C VAL A 149 2.98 -2.59 -27.49
N ARG A 150 2.87 -1.35 -27.98
CA ARG A 150 2.85 -0.14 -27.12
C ARG A 150 1.66 -0.15 -26.16
N GLN A 151 0.48 -0.55 -26.62
CA GLN A 151 -0.72 -0.67 -25.77
C GLN A 151 -0.58 -1.78 -24.73
N MET A 152 -0.05 -2.94 -25.12
CA MET A 152 0.23 -4.04 -24.20
C MET A 152 1.22 -3.64 -23.11
N ARG A 153 2.35 -3.02 -23.49
CA ARG A 153 3.36 -2.52 -22.53
C ARG A 153 2.78 -1.50 -21.55
N PHE A 154 1.88 -0.63 -22.02
CA PHE A 154 1.23 0.35 -21.16
C PHE A 154 0.38 -0.28 -20.04
N LEU A 155 -0.38 -1.32 -20.36
CA LEU A 155 -1.21 -2.04 -19.38
C LEU A 155 -0.36 -2.96 -18.50
N ALA A 156 0.60 -3.67 -19.08
CA ALA A 156 1.54 -4.50 -18.32
C ALA A 156 2.34 -3.66 -17.30
N GLY A 157 2.81 -2.47 -17.69
CA GLY A 157 3.47 -1.52 -16.78
C GLY A 157 2.57 -0.98 -15.66
N ARG A 158 1.25 -1.15 -15.76
CA ARG A 158 0.27 -0.85 -14.69
C ARG A 158 -0.08 -2.08 -13.85
N GLY A 159 0.51 -3.23 -14.14
CA GLY A 159 0.33 -4.48 -13.41
C GLY A 159 -0.97 -5.22 -13.71
N PHE A 160 -1.58 -4.98 -14.88
CA PHE A 160 -2.67 -5.84 -15.37
C PHE A 160 -2.12 -7.19 -15.82
N SER A 161 -2.89 -8.26 -15.57
CA SER A 161 -2.48 -9.62 -15.94
C SER A 161 -2.30 -9.80 -17.45
N ALA A 162 -1.35 -10.65 -17.86
CA ALA A 162 -1.05 -10.86 -19.28
C ALA A 162 -2.29 -11.32 -20.08
N ASP A 163 -3.18 -12.09 -19.45
CA ASP A 163 -4.44 -12.50 -20.06
C ASP A 163 -5.37 -11.31 -20.32
N VAL A 164 -5.63 -10.49 -19.29
CA VAL A 164 -6.43 -9.27 -19.43
C VAL A 164 -5.83 -8.33 -20.46
N VAL A 165 -4.50 -8.16 -20.47
CA VAL A 165 -3.80 -7.31 -21.44
C VAL A 165 -4.07 -7.78 -22.88
N ARG A 166 -3.95 -9.08 -23.16
CA ARG A 166 -4.24 -9.63 -24.49
C ARG A 166 -5.70 -9.40 -24.88
N ARG A 167 -6.64 -9.73 -23.99
CA ARG A 167 -8.08 -9.59 -24.23
C ARG A 167 -8.49 -8.15 -24.50
N VAL A 168 -7.92 -7.18 -23.77
CA VAL A 168 -8.22 -5.75 -23.97
C VAL A 168 -7.78 -5.28 -25.35
N VAL A 169 -6.55 -5.59 -25.74
CA VAL A 169 -5.99 -5.15 -27.03
C VAL A 169 -6.66 -5.84 -28.23
N GLN A 170 -7.19 -7.05 -28.04
CA GLN A 170 -7.87 -7.83 -29.08
C GLN A 170 -9.38 -7.57 -29.18
N SER A 171 -10.03 -7.03 -28.14
CA SER A 171 -11.50 -6.91 -28.05
C SER A 171 -12.16 -6.26 -29.28
N ARG A 172 -11.63 -5.14 -29.78
CA ARG A 172 -12.16 -4.46 -30.98
C ARG A 172 -11.67 -5.02 -32.31
N SER A 173 -10.68 -5.91 -32.31
CA SER A 173 -10.31 -6.65 -33.53
C SER A 173 -11.32 -7.77 -33.84
N GLN A 174 -12.16 -8.16 -32.88
CA GLN A 174 -13.17 -9.21 -33.03
C GLN A 174 -14.56 -8.66 -33.37
N ASP A 175 -14.92 -7.45 -32.93
CA ASP A 175 -16.22 -6.81 -33.23
C ASP A 175 -16.37 -6.34 -34.70
N GLY A 176 -15.37 -6.57 -35.56
CA GLY A 176 -15.37 -6.19 -36.97
C GLY A 176 -15.63 -7.34 -37.96
N VAL A 177 -16.04 -8.51 -37.49
CA VAL A 177 -16.35 -9.68 -38.34
C VAL A 177 -17.73 -10.25 -37.97
N SER A 178 -18.79 -9.54 -38.33
CA SER A 178 -20.14 -10.11 -38.44
C SER A 178 -20.95 -9.36 -39.50
N ASP A 179 -20.52 -9.46 -40.75
CA ASP A 179 -21.38 -9.21 -41.89
C ASP A 179 -20.90 -10.10 -43.05
N PHE A 180 -21.35 -11.35 -43.03
CA PHE A 180 -21.34 -12.18 -44.23
C PHE A 180 -22.77 -12.64 -44.43
N ASP A 181 -23.42 -11.93 -45.36
CA ASP A 181 -24.67 -12.27 -46.01
C ASP A 181 -24.83 -13.78 -46.20
N THR A 182 -25.93 -14.32 -45.69
CA THR A 182 -26.50 -15.56 -46.20
C THR A 182 -27.89 -15.22 -46.72
N ASP A 183 -27.96 -14.93 -48.02
CA ASP A 183 -29.22 -14.86 -48.76
C ASP A 183 -29.33 -16.13 -49.63
N PRO A 184 -30.27 -17.05 -49.37
CA PRO A 184 -30.61 -18.09 -50.31
C PRO A 184 -31.80 -17.66 -51.18
N ALA A 185 -31.55 -17.59 -52.48
CA ALA A 185 -32.55 -17.52 -53.54
C ALA A 185 -33.44 -18.77 -53.61
#